data_AF-A0A843TNF7-F1
#
_entry.id   AF-A0A843TNF7-F1
#
_cell.length_a   1.000
_cell.length_b   1.000
_cell.length_c   1.000
_cell.angle_alpha   90.00
_cell.angle_beta   90.00
_cell.angle_gamma   90.00
#
_symmetry.space_group_name_H-M   'P 1'
#
loop_
_entity.id
_entity.type
_entity.pdbx_description
1 polymer ?
#
loop_
_entity_poly.entity_id
_entity_poly.type
_entity_poly.pdbx_seq_one_letter_code
_entity_poly.pdbx_strand_id
1 'polypeptide(L)'
;MLFPKLDDSPMFRKQIQSLEESAELLRERSLKFYKGCRKYTEGLGEGYDGDIAFASSLEMFGGGHNDPISVAFGGPVMTKFTIALREIGTYKEVLRSQVEHMLNDRLLQFVNVDLHDVKEARKRFEKASLLYDQLSEAESTVVMMNIDPFGEELPEGAQRSTHWRNKEGGLDLLERTL
;
A
#
# COMPACT_ATOMS: atom_id res chain seq x y z
N MET A 1 -5.43 -15.14 -23.02
CA MET A 1 -4.38 -14.30 -22.38
C MET A 1 -4.51 -12.89 -22.95
N LEU A 2 -4.64 -11.87 -22.10
CA LEU A 2 -5.17 -10.55 -22.50
C LEU A 2 -4.12 -9.53 -22.98
N PHE A 3 -2.89 -9.93 -23.32
CA PHE A 3 -1.90 -9.03 -23.91
C PHE A 3 -0.97 -9.79 -24.87
N PRO A 4 -1.33 -9.92 -26.16
CA PRO A 4 -0.53 -10.70 -27.11
C PRO A 4 0.78 -10.00 -27.56
N LYS A 5 0.92 -8.69 -27.34
CA LYS A 5 2.18 -7.93 -27.43
C LYS A 5 2.12 -6.75 -26.48
N LEU A 6 2.87 -6.80 -25.38
CA LEU A 6 3.06 -5.63 -24.50
C LEU A 6 4.16 -4.77 -25.15
N ASP A 7 3.78 -3.63 -25.70
CA ASP A 7 4.73 -2.68 -26.28
C ASP A 7 5.18 -1.70 -25.20
N ASP A 8 6.48 -1.72 -24.87
CA ASP A 8 7.08 -0.88 -23.84
C ASP A 8 7.34 0.54 -24.36
N SER A 9 6.25 1.18 -24.79
CA SER A 9 6.30 2.51 -25.38
C SER A 9 6.59 3.59 -24.33
N PRO A 10 7.21 4.72 -24.70
CA PRO A 10 7.40 5.86 -23.79
C PRO A 10 6.09 6.37 -23.16
N MET A 11 4.96 6.25 -23.88
CA MET A 11 3.64 6.60 -23.35
C MET A 11 3.16 5.63 -22.29
N PHE A 12 3.39 4.32 -22.46
CA PHE A 12 3.08 3.31 -21.46
C PHE A 12 3.92 3.50 -20.19
N ARG A 13 5.24 3.72 -20.33
CA ARG A 13 6.11 4.03 -19.18
C ARG A 13 5.66 5.29 -18.44
N LYS A 14 5.24 6.35 -19.15
CA LYS A 14 4.72 7.57 -18.53
C LYS A 14 3.40 7.34 -17.78
N GLN A 15 2.52 6.48 -18.30
CA GLN A 15 1.28 6.12 -17.61
C GLN A 15 1.56 5.35 -16.31
N ILE A 16 2.49 4.39 -16.34
CA ILE A 16 2.94 3.67 -15.13
C ILE A 16 3.48 4.65 -14.10
N GLN A 17 4.41 5.53 -14.49
CA GLN A 17 4.98 6.51 -13.57
C GLN A 17 3.89 7.39 -12.91
N SER A 18 2.91 7.85 -13.68
CA SER A 18 1.79 8.64 -13.14
C SER A 18 0.95 7.85 -12.11
N LEU A 19 0.75 6.55 -12.33
CA LEU A 19 0.06 5.68 -11.37
C LEU A 19 0.89 5.47 -10.10
N GLU A 20 2.22 5.33 -10.22
CA GLU A 20 3.12 5.20 -9.07
C GLU A 20 3.12 6.47 -8.21
N GLU A 21 3.21 7.65 -8.84
CA GLU A 21 3.10 8.94 -8.15
C GLU A 21 1.74 9.08 -7.45
N SER A 22 0.66 8.66 -8.11
CA SER A 22 -0.68 8.68 -7.53
C SER A 22 -0.82 7.75 -6.33
N ALA A 23 -0.19 6.57 -6.36
CA ALA A 23 -0.19 5.61 -5.26
C ALA A 23 0.57 6.16 -4.04
N GLU A 24 1.70 6.82 -4.24
CA GLU A 24 2.46 7.44 -3.15
C GLU A 24 1.70 8.62 -2.53
N LEU A 25 1.09 9.48 -3.35
CA LEU A 25 0.22 10.56 -2.85
C LEU A 25 -0.97 10.03 -2.06
N LEU A 26 -1.57 8.93 -2.52
CA LEU A 26 -2.66 8.27 -1.80
C LEU A 26 -2.19 7.71 -0.45
N ARG A 27 -0.99 7.14 -0.40
CA ARG A 27 -0.36 6.68 0.84
C ARG A 27 -0.16 7.83 1.83
N GLU A 28 0.42 8.94 1.38
CA GLU A 28 0.68 10.11 2.21
C GLU A 28 -0.63 10.69 2.78
N ARG A 29 -1.64 10.91 1.92
CA ARG A 29 -2.95 11.42 2.34
C ARG A 29 -3.63 10.50 3.33
N SER A 30 -3.54 9.18 3.13
CA SER A 30 -4.11 8.18 4.05
C SER A 30 -3.46 8.25 5.43
N LEU A 31 -2.12 8.32 5.50
CA LEU A 31 -1.41 8.44 6.77
C LEU A 31 -1.70 9.77 7.49
N LYS A 32 -1.83 10.87 6.73
CA LYS A 32 -2.22 12.17 7.29
C LYS A 32 -3.63 12.15 7.86
N PHE A 33 -4.57 11.53 7.15
CA PHE A 33 -5.95 11.38 7.61
C PHE A 33 -6.04 10.49 8.86
N TYR A 34 -5.31 9.38 8.91
CA TYR A 34 -5.20 8.53 10.11
C TYR A 34 -4.71 9.28 11.34
N LYS A 35 -3.66 10.11 11.20
CA LYS A 35 -3.17 10.97 12.30
C LYS A 35 -4.26 11.95 12.78
N GLY A 36 -5.06 12.48 11.86
CA GLY A 36 -6.22 13.32 12.18
C GLY A 36 -7.28 12.56 12.97
N CYS A 37 -7.61 11.34 12.55
CA CYS A 37 -8.56 10.47 13.25
C CYS A 37 -8.10 10.17 14.68
N ARG A 38 -6.81 9.85 14.90
CA ARG A 38 -6.26 9.64 16.25
C ARG A 38 -6.43 10.84 17.16
N LYS A 39 -6.06 12.03 16.69
CA LYS A 39 -6.23 13.27 17.46
C LYS A 39 -7.71 13.54 17.80
N TYR A 40 -8.59 13.26 16.86
CA TYR A 40 -10.03 13.40 17.08
C TYR A 40 -10.54 12.42 18.14
N THR A 41 -10.14 11.14 18.08
CA THR A 41 -10.53 10.13 19.07
C THR A 41 -9.96 10.40 20.47
N GLU A 42 -8.75 10.97 20.55
CA GLU A 42 -8.17 11.45 21.82
C GLU A 42 -9.03 12.57 22.41
N GLY A 43 -9.37 13.58 21.61
CA GLY A 43 -10.24 14.68 22.04
C GLY A 43 -11.66 14.24 22.41
N LEU A 44 -12.20 13.20 21.77
CA LEU A 44 -13.47 12.59 22.17
C LEU A 44 -13.37 11.94 23.56
N GLY A 45 -12.26 11.25 23.84
CA GLY A 45 -12.01 10.64 25.15
C GLY A 45 -11.89 11.68 26.26
N GLU A 46 -11.07 12.71 26.06
CA GLU A 46 -10.94 13.82 27.01
C GLU A 46 -12.29 14.53 27.25
N GLY A 47 -13.05 14.74 26.17
CA GLY A 47 -14.38 15.34 26.24
C GLY A 47 -15.41 14.44 26.94
N TYR A 48 -15.28 13.12 26.84
CA TYR A 48 -16.11 12.16 27.58
C TYR A 48 -15.79 12.25 29.09
N ASP A 49 -14.51 12.15 29.45
CA ASP A 49 -14.07 12.19 30.85
C ASP A 49 -14.48 13.51 31.52
N GLY A 50 -14.38 14.63 30.81
CA GLY A 50 -14.84 15.94 31.27
C GLY A 50 -16.34 16.00 31.55
N ASP A 51 -17.18 15.48 30.65
CA ASP A 51 -18.63 15.44 30.84
C ASP A 51 -19.01 14.56 32.04
N ILE A 52 -18.38 13.40 32.18
CA ILE A 52 -18.62 12.47 33.30
C ILE A 52 -18.19 13.09 34.63
N ALA A 53 -17.03 13.75 34.68
CA ALA A 53 -16.55 14.42 35.88
C ALA A 53 -17.48 15.57 36.31
N PHE A 54 -17.97 16.36 35.35
CA PHE A 54 -18.90 17.45 35.65
C PHE A 54 -20.28 16.92 36.08
N ALA A 55 -20.81 15.91 35.40
CA ALA A 55 -22.05 15.23 35.80
C ALA A 55 -21.95 14.66 37.23
N SER A 56 -20.81 14.06 37.58
CA SER A 56 -20.56 13.53 38.93
C SER A 56 -20.51 14.65 39.99
N SER A 57 -19.97 15.82 39.63
CA SER A 57 -19.95 16.99 40.52
C SER A 57 -21.36 17.55 40.76
N LEU A 58 -22.20 17.57 39.73
CA LEU A 58 -23.61 17.96 39.84
C LEU A 58 -24.40 17.00 40.75
N GLU A 59 -24.20 15.69 40.60
CA GLU A 59 -24.84 14.70 41.48
C GLU A 59 -24.36 14.81 42.93
N MET A 60 -23.06 15.01 43.14
CA MET A 60 -22.49 15.13 44.48
C MET A 60 -23.00 16.39 45.20
N PHE A 61 -23.12 17.51 44.49
CA PHE A 61 -23.73 18.72 45.05
C PHE A 61 -25.24 18.56 45.28
N GLY A 62 -25.94 17.91 44.35
CA GLY A 62 -27.39 17.79 44.35
C GLY A 62 -27.98 16.94 45.48
N GLY A 63 -27.18 16.33 46.36
CA GLY A 63 -27.64 15.80 47.66
C GLY A 63 -28.70 14.68 47.63
N GLY A 64 -29.02 14.11 46.47
CA GLY A 64 -30.13 13.16 46.30
C GLY A 64 -31.51 13.83 46.19
N HIS A 65 -32.55 13.02 45.92
CA HIS A 65 -33.84 13.52 45.41
C HIS A 65 -34.71 14.32 46.40
N ASN A 66 -34.29 14.47 47.66
CA ASN A 66 -35.12 15.06 48.72
C ASN A 66 -34.36 15.96 49.70
N ASP A 67 -33.14 16.41 49.37
CA ASP A 67 -32.46 17.41 50.19
C ASP A 67 -33.08 18.81 49.97
N PRO A 68 -33.68 19.44 51.00
CA PRO A 68 -34.32 20.75 50.87
C PRO A 68 -33.34 21.85 50.41
N ILE A 69 -32.06 21.73 50.75
CA ILE A 69 -31.03 22.69 50.36
C ILE A 69 -30.77 22.57 48.87
N SER A 70 -30.47 21.36 48.38
CA SER A 70 -30.33 21.08 46.95
C SER A 70 -31.54 21.53 46.12
N VAL A 71 -32.77 21.25 46.57
CA VAL A 71 -33.99 21.68 45.86
C VAL A 71 -34.06 23.20 45.73
N ALA A 72 -33.72 23.95 46.80
CA ALA A 72 -33.67 25.40 46.76
C ALA A 72 -32.61 25.95 45.80
N PHE A 73 -31.50 25.24 45.61
CA PHE A 73 -30.43 25.56 44.67
C PHE A 73 -30.64 25.00 43.25
N GLY A 74 -31.78 24.35 42.97
CA GLY A 74 -32.13 23.86 41.64
C GLY A 74 -31.69 22.41 41.35
N GLY A 75 -31.63 21.55 42.36
CA GLY A 75 -31.33 20.12 42.23
C GLY A 75 -32.08 19.38 41.09
N PRO A 76 -33.39 19.61 40.87
CA PRO A 76 -34.11 19.02 39.73
C PRO A 76 -33.54 19.44 38.36
N VAL A 77 -33.03 20.67 38.24
CA VAL A 77 -32.37 21.17 37.03
C VAL A 77 -31.00 20.51 36.86
N MET A 78 -30.22 20.39 37.93
CA MET A 78 -28.92 19.70 37.92
C MET A 78 -29.04 18.24 37.51
N THR A 79 -30.12 17.57 37.94
CA THR A 79 -30.43 16.19 37.53
C THR A 79 -30.62 16.09 36.00
N LYS A 80 -31.32 17.05 35.38
CA LYS A 80 -31.49 17.08 33.91
C LYS A 80 -30.16 17.25 33.18
N PHE A 81 -29.29 18.14 33.67
CA PHE A 81 -27.95 18.31 33.11
C PHE A 81 -27.11 17.05 33.23
N THR A 82 -27.15 16.38 34.38
CA THR A 82 -26.44 15.12 34.60
C THR A 82 -26.84 14.05 33.59
N ILE A 83 -28.14 13.88 33.35
CA ILE A 83 -28.65 12.92 32.36
C ILE A 83 -28.17 13.30 30.96
N ALA A 84 -28.30 14.56 30.57
CA ALA A 84 -27.87 15.04 29.25
C ALA A 84 -26.36 14.87 29.02
N LEU A 85 -25.52 15.17 30.02
CA LEU A 85 -24.07 15.00 29.94
C LEU A 85 -23.67 13.53 29.79
N ARG A 86 -24.34 12.62 30.50
CA ARG A 86 -24.12 11.16 30.35
C ARG A 86 -24.55 10.66 28.97
N GLU A 87 -25.64 11.18 28.43
CA GLU A 87 -26.10 10.86 27.09
C GLU A 87 -25.10 11.36 26.03
N ILE A 88 -24.63 12.61 26.14
CA ILE A 88 -23.57 13.17 25.28
C ILE A 88 -22.29 12.32 25.38
N GLY A 89 -21.88 11.95 26.59
CA GLY A 89 -20.73 11.07 26.81
C GLY A 89 -20.88 9.73 26.08
N THR A 90 -22.06 9.12 26.14
CA THR A 90 -22.35 7.87 25.42
C THR A 90 -22.18 8.05 23.91
N TYR A 91 -22.70 9.13 23.33
CA TYR A 91 -22.52 9.40 21.90
C TYR A 91 -21.05 9.68 21.52
N LYS A 92 -20.27 10.32 22.39
CA LYS A 92 -18.82 10.51 22.18
C LYS A 92 -18.07 9.17 22.11
N GLU A 93 -18.35 8.26 23.03
CA GLU A 93 -17.74 6.92 23.04
C GLU A 93 -18.18 6.08 21.83
N VAL A 94 -19.45 6.17 21.42
CA VAL A 94 -19.91 5.55 20.16
C VAL A 94 -19.14 6.10 18.96
N LEU A 95 -19.04 7.42 18.83
CA LEU A 95 -18.29 8.05 17.72
C LEU A 95 -16.82 7.62 17.73
N ARG A 96 -16.19 7.58 18.91
CA ARG A 96 -14.81 7.13 19.08
C ARG A 96 -14.64 5.69 18.56
N SER A 97 -15.53 4.78 18.95
CA SER A 97 -15.53 3.40 18.48
C SER A 97 -15.72 3.28 16.97
N GLN A 98 -16.64 4.06 16.39
CA GLN A 98 -16.88 4.04 14.94
C GLN A 98 -15.67 4.57 14.14
N VAL A 99 -15.00 5.63 14.62
CA VAL A 99 -13.78 6.13 13.98
C VAL A 99 -12.66 5.09 14.05
N GLU A 100 -12.51 4.39 15.16
CA GLU A 100 -11.49 3.35 15.29
C GLU A 100 -11.77 2.17 14.34
N HIS A 101 -12.98 1.60 14.39
CA HIS A 101 -13.26 0.34 13.71
C HIS A 101 -13.74 0.48 12.27
N MET A 102 -14.54 1.50 11.94
CA MET A 102 -15.06 1.65 10.59
C MET A 102 -14.12 2.43 9.67
N LEU A 103 -13.29 3.31 10.25
CA LEU A 103 -12.39 4.18 9.49
C LEU A 103 -10.93 3.77 9.66
N ASN A 104 -10.38 3.79 10.88
CA ASN A 104 -8.95 3.56 11.11
C ASN A 104 -8.51 2.15 10.71
N ASP A 105 -9.23 1.11 11.16
CA ASP A 105 -8.88 -0.29 10.85
C ASP A 105 -8.87 -0.54 9.33
N ARG A 106 -9.90 -0.07 8.62
CA ARG A 106 -10.00 -0.22 7.16
C ARG A 106 -8.90 0.54 6.43
N LEU A 107 -8.62 1.76 6.86
CA LEU A 107 -7.59 2.61 6.25
C LEU A 107 -6.20 2.02 6.46
N LEU A 108 -5.91 1.51 7.66
CA LEU A 108 -4.64 0.86 7.97
C LEU A 108 -4.48 -0.44 7.19
N GLN A 109 -5.54 -1.24 7.06
CA GLN A 109 -5.51 -2.42 6.21
C GLN A 109 -5.16 -2.05 4.76
N PHE A 110 -5.84 -1.06 4.19
CA PHE A 110 -5.55 -0.57 2.84
C PHE A 110 -4.09 -0.10 2.66
N VAL A 111 -3.57 0.67 3.63
CA VAL A 111 -2.20 1.20 3.55
C VAL A 111 -1.13 0.12 3.75
N ASN A 112 -1.38 -0.85 4.62
CA ASN A 112 -0.40 -1.86 5.01
C ASN A 112 -0.44 -3.12 4.14
N VAL A 113 -1.55 -3.37 3.45
CA VAL A 113 -1.72 -4.50 2.54
C VAL A 113 -1.68 -3.98 1.11
N ASP A 114 -2.74 -3.31 0.66
CA ASP A 114 -2.91 -2.98 -0.76
C ASP A 114 -1.82 -2.04 -1.29
N LEU A 115 -1.57 -0.92 -0.60
CA LEU A 115 -0.52 0.02 -1.02
C LEU A 115 0.89 -0.54 -0.79
N HIS A 116 1.07 -1.44 0.18
CA HIS A 116 2.35 -2.12 0.37
C HIS A 116 2.64 -3.10 -0.77
N ASP A 117 1.64 -3.86 -1.21
CA ASP A 117 1.77 -4.80 -2.32
C ASP A 117 2.06 -4.09 -3.64
N VAL A 118 1.44 -2.92 -3.88
CA VAL A 118 1.78 -2.05 -5.02
C VAL A 118 3.25 -1.63 -4.97
N LYS A 119 3.75 -1.23 -3.79
CA LYS A 119 5.17 -0.85 -3.61
C LYS A 119 6.11 -2.03 -3.90
N GLU A 120 5.77 -3.23 -3.44
CA GLU A 120 6.59 -4.42 -3.70
C GLU A 120 6.50 -4.87 -5.16
N ALA A 121 5.34 -4.74 -5.82
CA ALA A 121 5.19 -5.00 -7.25
C ALA A 121 6.05 -4.04 -8.08
N ARG A 122 6.06 -2.75 -7.73
CA ARG A 122 6.92 -1.74 -8.34
C ARG A 122 8.40 -2.13 -8.24
N LYS A 123 8.89 -2.51 -7.06
CA LYS A 123 10.30 -2.95 -6.91
C LYS A 123 10.65 -4.14 -7.82
N ARG A 124 9.73 -5.09 -7.97
CA ARG A 124 9.91 -6.23 -8.87
C ARG A 124 9.94 -5.80 -10.33
N PHE A 125 9.06 -4.87 -10.70
CA PHE A 125 9.02 -4.27 -12.05
C PHE A 125 10.33 -3.53 -12.37
N GLU A 126 10.80 -2.65 -11.48
CA GLU A 126 12.07 -1.94 -11.66
C GLU A 126 13.24 -2.91 -11.86
N LYS A 127 13.31 -3.99 -11.06
CA LYS A 127 14.35 -5.02 -11.21
C LYS A 127 14.27 -5.74 -12.55
N ALA A 128 13.07 -6.10 -12.99
CA ALA A 128 12.86 -6.77 -14.28
C ALA A 128 13.18 -5.84 -15.47
N SER A 129 12.79 -4.56 -15.38
CA SER A 129 13.10 -3.54 -16.39
C SER A 129 14.61 -3.35 -16.56
N LEU A 130 15.35 -3.23 -15.45
CA LEU A 130 16.81 -3.10 -15.50
C LEU A 130 17.48 -4.31 -16.17
N LEU A 131 17.02 -5.53 -15.87
CA LEU A 131 17.53 -6.74 -16.50
C LEU A 131 17.22 -6.79 -18.01
N TYR A 132 16.02 -6.35 -18.39
CA TYR A 132 15.62 -6.28 -19.80
C TYR A 132 16.47 -5.27 -20.57
N ASP A 133 16.67 -4.07 -20.02
CA ASP A 133 17.49 -3.04 -20.64
C ASP A 133 18.95 -3.55 -20.81
N GLN A 134 19.52 -4.22 -19.79
CA GLN A 134 20.85 -4.84 -19.87
C GLN A 134 20.97 -5.91 -20.96
N LEU A 135 19.96 -6.77 -21.11
CA LEU A 135 19.96 -7.82 -22.14
C LEU A 135 19.84 -7.22 -23.54
N SER A 136 18.98 -6.22 -23.73
CA SER A 136 18.81 -5.51 -25.00
C SER A 136 20.10 -4.80 -25.44
N GLU A 137 20.82 -4.17 -24.50
CA GLU A 137 22.11 -3.54 -24.77
C GLU A 137 23.20 -4.59 -25.10
N ALA A 138 23.24 -5.71 -24.37
CA ALA A 138 24.17 -6.80 -24.64
C ALA A 138 23.91 -7.46 -26.01
N GLU A 139 22.64 -7.71 -26.35
CA GLU A 139 22.24 -8.21 -27.67
C GLU A 139 22.62 -7.24 -28.78
N SER A 140 22.34 -5.95 -28.61
CA SER A 140 22.76 -4.92 -29.57
C SER A 140 24.28 -4.87 -29.74
N THR A 141 25.04 -5.01 -28.64
CA THR A 141 26.51 -5.05 -28.68
C THR A 141 27.02 -6.30 -29.40
N VAL A 142 26.44 -7.47 -29.14
CA VAL A 142 26.79 -8.73 -29.82
C VAL A 142 26.44 -8.67 -31.30
N VAL A 143 25.29 -8.09 -31.66
CA VAL A 143 24.90 -7.88 -33.06
C VAL A 143 25.89 -6.92 -33.74
N MET A 144 26.27 -5.80 -33.10
CA MET A 144 27.27 -4.87 -33.65
C MET A 144 28.67 -5.49 -33.77
N MET A 145 29.05 -6.41 -32.88
CA MET A 145 30.32 -7.16 -32.99
C MET A 145 30.27 -8.25 -34.07
N ASN A 146 29.10 -8.77 -34.41
CA ASN A 146 28.90 -9.79 -35.44
C ASN A 146 28.59 -9.20 -36.83
N ILE A 147 28.33 -7.89 -36.93
CA ILE A 147 28.22 -7.18 -38.20
C ILE A 147 29.61 -6.65 -38.56
N ASP A 148 30.29 -7.34 -39.48
CA ASP A 148 31.58 -6.89 -40.04
C ASP A 148 31.45 -5.47 -40.63
N PRO A 149 32.33 -4.51 -40.28
CA PRO A 149 32.22 -3.12 -40.74
C PRO A 149 32.71 -2.89 -42.18
N PHE A 150 33.17 -3.94 -42.87
CA PHE A 150 33.48 -3.90 -44.30
C PHE A 150 32.68 -5.00 -44.98
N GLY A 151 31.65 -4.60 -45.72
CA GLY A 151 30.89 -5.48 -46.61
C GLY A 151 31.76 -5.95 -47.79
N GLU A 152 32.69 -6.85 -47.51
CA GLU A 152 33.40 -7.64 -48.50
C GLU A 152 32.82 -9.06 -48.42
N GLU A 153 32.15 -9.49 -49.49
CA GLU A 153 31.82 -10.90 -49.67
C GLU A 153 33.13 -11.70 -49.54
N LEU A 154 33.24 -12.50 -48.47
CA LEU A 154 34.34 -13.45 -48.33
C LEU A 154 34.33 -14.37 -49.58
N PRO A 155 35.46 -14.52 -50.29
CA PRO A 155 35.54 -15.48 -51.38
C PRO A 155 35.26 -16.90 -50.83
N GLU A 156 34.68 -17.76 -51.65
CA GLU A 156 34.12 -19.12 -51.37
C GLU A 156 35.10 -20.17 -50.75
N GLY A 157 36.08 -19.76 -49.94
CA GLY A 157 37.09 -20.64 -49.32
C GLY A 157 36.94 -20.88 -47.81
N ALA A 158 36.03 -20.22 -47.10
CA ALA A 158 36.01 -20.23 -45.63
C ALA A 158 34.86 -21.02 -44.97
N GLN A 159 34.29 -22.01 -45.65
CA GLN A 159 33.22 -22.88 -45.12
C GLN A 159 33.69 -24.00 -44.16
N ARG A 160 34.81 -23.82 -43.44
CA ARG A 160 35.36 -24.86 -42.53
C ARG A 160 35.28 -24.55 -41.03
N SER A 161 34.52 -23.54 -40.59
CA SER A 161 34.40 -23.26 -39.14
C SER A 161 32.99 -23.06 -38.60
N THR A 162 31.96 -23.55 -39.29
CA THR A 162 30.63 -23.74 -38.67
C THR A 162 30.40 -25.17 -38.16
N HIS A 163 31.46 -25.99 -38.09
CA HIS A 163 31.36 -27.40 -37.66
C HIS A 163 31.41 -27.63 -36.13
N TRP A 164 31.74 -26.63 -35.31
CA TRP A 164 31.99 -26.86 -33.88
C TRP A 164 30.78 -26.74 -32.94
N ARG A 165 29.54 -26.77 -33.44
CA ARG A 165 28.36 -26.85 -32.56
C ARG A 165 27.30 -27.86 -32.99
N ASN A 166 27.70 -28.92 -33.69
CA ASN A 166 26.83 -30.09 -33.93
C ASN A 166 27.68 -31.30 -34.33
N LYS A 167 28.42 -31.90 -33.38
CA LYS A 167 28.84 -33.32 -33.39
C LYS A 167 29.78 -33.60 -32.21
N GLU A 168 29.22 -33.72 -31.00
CA GLU A 168 29.68 -34.65 -29.96
C GLU A 168 28.48 -34.98 -29.06
N GLY A 169 27.57 -35.78 -29.62
CA GLY A 169 26.49 -36.47 -28.91
C GLY A 169 26.38 -37.84 -29.57
N GLY A 170 27.25 -38.74 -29.12
CA GLY A 170 27.58 -39.99 -29.80
C GLY A 170 26.44 -40.98 -29.88
N LEU A 171 26.32 -41.60 -31.04
CA LEU A 171 25.82 -42.95 -31.22
C LEU A 171 26.72 -43.60 -32.26
N ASP A 172 27.51 -44.59 -31.87
CA ASP A 172 27.83 -45.67 -32.78
C ASP A 172 27.75 -47.00 -32.04
N LEU A 173 26.89 -47.84 -32.60
CA LEU A 173 26.70 -49.23 -32.26
C LEU A 173 28.01 -50.00 -32.44
N LEU A 174 28.44 -50.71 -31.41
CA LEU A 174 29.27 -51.90 -31.54
C LEU A 174 28.40 -53.10 -31.14
N GLU A 175 27.69 -53.64 -32.12
CA GLU A 175 27.20 -55.02 -32.04
C GLU A 175 28.29 -55.96 -32.56
N ARG A 176 28.58 -56.99 -31.76
CA ARG A 176 29.17 -58.30 -32.09
C ARG A 176 30.68 -58.46 -32.07
N THR A 177 31.19 -58.81 -30.87
CA THR A 177 31.79 -60.15 -30.66
C THR A 177 31.59 -60.55 -29.19
N LEU A 178 31.03 -61.77 -29.03
CA LEU A 178 30.63 -62.51 -27.81
C LEU A 178 29.23 -62.22 -27.27
#